data_AF-A0A4Y2LKE2-F1
#
_entry.id   AF-A0A4Y2LKE2-F1
#
_cell.length_a   1.000
_cell.length_b   1.000
_cell.length_c   1.000
_cell.angle_alpha   90.00
_cell.angle_beta   90.00
_cell.angle_gamma   90.00
#
_symmetry.space_group_name_H-M   'P 1'
#
loop_
_entity.id
_entity.type
_entity.pdbx_description
1 polymer ?
#
loop_
_entity_poly.entity_id
_entity_poly.type
_entity_poly.pdbx_seq_one_letter_code
_entity_poly.pdbx_strand_id
1 'polypeptide(L)'
;MSLADESDDSEPEMILPPDPDIVTDDEKIDDACTSIEHGHAIFDEKLHRETAGSFEILKEKNDAEFISTPKWTNRTPKISSAPKSFYNEHHQKITDMISGKSPSELFEMMVENMIAQAVEESNKYAGQQNNHDFCQKIVEFKQFLGIIFYSGHHISPREKLRRENAPDTGTTLVRQAMPRK
;
A
#
# COMPACT_ATOMS: atom_id res chain seq x y z
N MET A 1 -39.30 -35.62 -26.41
CA MET A 1 -38.24 -34.63 -26.69
C MET A 1 -37.79 -34.11 -25.33
N SER A 2 -36.61 -34.54 -24.88
CA SER A 2 -36.11 -34.25 -23.53
C SER A 2 -35.07 -33.14 -23.61
N LEU A 3 -35.24 -32.09 -22.80
CA LEU A 3 -34.31 -30.98 -22.62
C LEU A 3 -33.12 -31.49 -21.80
N ALA A 4 -31.91 -31.34 -22.34
CA ALA A 4 -30.69 -31.51 -21.58
C ALA A 4 -30.40 -30.19 -20.83
N ASP A 5 -30.23 -30.32 -19.52
CA ASP A 5 -29.81 -29.29 -18.59
C ASP A 5 -28.26 -29.30 -18.59
N GLU A 6 -27.64 -28.28 -19.16
CA GLU A 6 -26.18 -28.09 -19.11
C GLU A 6 -25.87 -27.13 -17.96
N SER A 7 -25.56 -27.68 -16.79
CA SER A 7 -25.02 -26.94 -15.65
C SER A 7 -23.56 -26.59 -15.94
N ASP A 8 -23.28 -25.30 -16.11
CA ASP A 8 -21.94 -24.74 -16.26
C ASP A 8 -21.24 -24.70 -14.89
N ASP A 9 -20.51 -25.77 -14.60
CA ASP A 9 -19.70 -25.94 -13.37
C ASP A 9 -18.31 -25.32 -13.59
N SER A 10 -18.23 -23.98 -13.53
CA SER A 10 -16.96 -23.26 -13.61
C SER A 10 -16.31 -23.13 -12.22
N GLU A 11 -15.20 -23.85 -12.02
CA GLU A 11 -14.33 -23.72 -10.84
C GLU A 11 -13.65 -22.33 -10.76
N PRO A 12 -13.38 -21.81 -9.56
CA PRO A 12 -12.71 -20.52 -9.39
C PRO A 12 -11.23 -20.56 -9.86
N GLU A 13 -10.90 -19.78 -10.89
CA GLU A 13 -9.53 -19.62 -11.39
C GLU A 13 -8.71 -18.65 -10.50
N MET A 14 -7.51 -19.08 -10.07
CA MET A 14 -6.59 -18.28 -9.24
C MET A 14 -5.25 -18.11 -9.98
N ILE A 15 -4.82 -16.86 -10.20
CA ILE A 15 -3.60 -16.51 -10.93
C ILE A 15 -2.42 -16.42 -9.96
N LEU A 16 -1.35 -17.19 -10.21
CA LEU A 16 -0.10 -17.13 -9.44
C LEU A 16 0.89 -16.12 -10.06
N PRO A 17 1.59 -15.32 -9.25
CA PRO A 17 2.70 -14.49 -9.75
C PRO A 17 3.89 -15.35 -10.17
N PRO A 18 4.74 -14.86 -11.10
CA PRO A 18 5.96 -15.55 -11.50
C PRO A 18 6.97 -15.63 -10.34
N ASP A 19 7.80 -16.67 -10.36
CA ASP A 19 8.88 -16.85 -9.39
C ASP A 19 9.88 -15.67 -9.45
N PRO A 20 10.40 -15.20 -8.30
CA PRO A 20 11.35 -14.10 -8.26
C PRO A 20 12.66 -14.49 -8.95
N ASP A 21 13.09 -13.68 -9.91
CA ASP A 21 14.40 -13.83 -10.56
C ASP A 21 15.51 -13.45 -9.57
N ILE A 22 16.44 -14.38 -9.33
CA ILE A 22 17.54 -14.29 -8.35
C ILE A 22 18.71 -13.41 -8.83
N VAL A 23 18.51 -12.58 -9.84
CA VAL A 23 19.54 -11.68 -10.36
C VAL A 23 19.22 -10.25 -9.93
N THR A 24 19.72 -9.87 -8.75
CA THR A 24 19.83 -8.47 -8.32
C THR A 24 21.31 -8.17 -8.04
N ASP A 25 21.73 -6.97 -8.40
CA ASP A 25 23.09 -6.51 -8.67
C ASP A 25 24.20 -6.90 -7.67
N ASP A 26 25.36 -7.29 -8.22
CA ASP A 26 26.64 -7.19 -7.52
C ASP A 26 27.11 -5.72 -7.56
N GLU A 27 26.58 -4.85 -6.71
CA GLU A 27 27.24 -3.58 -6.43
C GLU A 27 28.51 -3.83 -5.59
N LYS A 28 29.67 -3.86 -6.26
CA LYS A 28 30.98 -3.75 -5.61
C LYS A 28 31.12 -2.36 -4.98
N ILE A 29 30.86 -2.26 -3.69
CA ILE A 29 31.31 -1.17 -2.84
C ILE A 29 32.82 -1.29 -2.61
N ASP A 30 33.59 -0.35 -3.16
CA ASP A 30 35.01 -0.14 -2.86
C ASP A 30 35.12 0.53 -1.48
N ASP A 31 35.33 -0.31 -0.46
CA ASP A 31 35.42 0.10 0.94
C ASP A 31 36.81 0.65 1.25
N ALA A 32 37.00 1.93 0.94
CA ALA A 32 38.18 2.71 1.33
C ALA A 32 37.81 3.82 2.31
N CYS A 33 37.46 3.45 3.55
CA CYS A 33 37.54 4.36 4.70
C CYS A 33 37.95 3.60 5.98
N THR A 34 39.27 3.50 6.15
CA THR A 34 40.02 3.61 7.42
C THR A 34 39.31 3.18 8.72
N SER A 35 39.70 2.00 9.21
CA SER A 35 39.99 1.67 10.60
C SER A 35 39.46 2.63 11.68
N ILE A 36 38.38 2.24 12.36
CA ILE A 36 38.18 2.59 13.77
C ILE A 36 37.94 1.29 14.55
N GLU A 37 38.69 1.23 15.63
CA GLU A 37 38.95 0.14 16.56
C GLU A 37 37.72 -0.40 17.32
N HIS A 38 37.92 -1.64 17.78
CA HIS A 38 37.04 -2.47 18.58
C HIS A 38 36.24 -1.79 19.71
N GLY A 39 34.95 -2.10 19.73
CA GLY A 39 34.11 -2.05 20.93
C GLY A 39 32.96 -3.04 20.82
N HIS A 40 33.19 -4.29 21.24
CA HIS A 40 32.15 -5.31 21.40
C HIS A 40 31.11 -4.84 22.43
N ALA A 41 29.90 -4.53 22.00
CA ALA A 41 28.72 -4.54 22.85
C ALA A 41 27.56 -5.19 22.08
N ILE A 42 27.14 -6.33 22.60
CA ILE A 42 26.09 -7.21 22.11
C ILE A 42 24.77 -6.43 22.11
N PHE A 43 24.23 -6.12 20.93
CA PHE A 43 22.84 -5.69 20.82
C PHE A 43 21.98 -6.95 20.87
N ASP A 44 21.36 -7.18 22.02
CA ASP A 44 20.32 -8.18 22.20
C ASP A 44 19.08 -7.68 21.42
N GLU A 45 19.00 -8.09 20.16
CA GLU A 45 17.89 -7.88 19.25
C GLU A 45 16.69 -8.70 19.72
N LYS A 46 16.00 -8.21 20.74
CA LYS A 46 14.61 -8.62 21.01
C LYS A 46 13.67 -7.66 20.33
N LEU A 47 13.75 -7.62 19.00
CA LEU A 47 12.76 -7.00 18.14
C LEU A 47 11.51 -7.89 18.22
N HIS A 48 10.64 -7.56 19.17
CA HIS A 48 9.32 -8.15 19.29
C HIS A 48 8.59 -7.88 17.97
N ARG A 49 8.54 -8.89 17.11
CA ARG A 49 7.75 -8.91 15.88
C ARG A 49 6.29 -8.76 16.31
N GLU A 50 5.77 -7.54 16.25
CA GLU A 50 4.33 -7.29 16.26
C GLU A 50 3.76 -7.89 14.97
N THR A 51 3.51 -9.19 15.01
CA THR A 51 2.76 -9.92 14.00
C THR A 51 1.34 -9.39 14.04
N ALA A 52 0.92 -8.69 12.99
CA ALA A 52 -0.48 -8.39 12.74
C ALA A 52 -1.29 -9.70 12.87
N GLY A 53 -2.36 -9.64 13.67
CA GLY A 53 -3.04 -10.80 14.25
C GLY A 53 -3.25 -11.99 13.30
N SER A 54 -2.98 -13.18 13.83
CA SER A 54 -3.40 -14.45 13.24
C SER A 54 -4.93 -14.47 13.11
N PHE A 55 -5.46 -14.47 11.90
CA PHE A 55 -6.85 -14.80 11.67
C PHE A 55 -6.98 -16.33 11.61
N GLU A 56 -7.66 -16.93 12.59
CA GLU A 56 -8.00 -18.34 12.57
C GLU A 56 -9.30 -18.54 11.77
N ILE A 57 -9.24 -19.28 10.66
CA ILE A 57 -10.44 -19.74 9.95
C ILE A 57 -10.91 -21.02 10.63
N LEU A 58 -11.97 -20.92 11.44
CA LEU A 58 -12.63 -22.08 12.02
C LEU A 58 -13.34 -22.86 10.91
N LYS A 59 -12.76 -24.01 10.53
CA LYS A 59 -13.39 -24.95 9.59
C LYS A 59 -14.56 -25.63 10.31
N GLU A 60 -15.78 -25.23 9.93
CA GLU A 60 -17.00 -25.92 10.30
C GLU A 60 -16.94 -27.38 9.80
N LYS A 61 -17.23 -28.33 10.69
CA LYS A 61 -17.27 -29.75 10.36
C LYS A 61 -18.58 -30.04 9.62
N ASN A 62 -18.56 -29.90 8.30
CA ASN A 62 -19.57 -30.50 7.45
C ASN A 62 -19.03 -31.80 6.86
N ASP A 63 -19.89 -32.80 6.86
CA ASP A 63 -19.62 -34.20 6.57
C ASP A 63 -18.98 -34.41 5.20
N ALA A 64 -18.22 -35.51 5.10
CA ALA A 64 -17.31 -35.84 4.01
C ALA A 64 -17.97 -35.88 2.62
N GLU A 65 -18.06 -34.73 1.96
CA GLU A 65 -18.04 -34.67 0.50
C GLU A 65 -16.58 -34.76 0.04
N PHE A 66 -16.32 -35.70 -0.87
CA PHE A 66 -15.03 -35.91 -1.53
C PHE A 66 -14.62 -34.61 -2.23
N ILE A 67 -13.83 -33.77 -1.56
CA ILE A 67 -13.08 -32.70 -2.20
C ILE A 67 -12.04 -33.42 -3.07
N SER A 68 -12.35 -33.66 -4.33
CA SER A 68 -11.36 -34.14 -5.28
C SER A 68 -10.20 -33.15 -5.26
N THR A 69 -8.99 -33.64 -5.05
CA THR A 69 -7.80 -32.79 -5.18
C THR A 69 -7.82 -32.13 -6.56
N PRO A 70 -7.77 -30.79 -6.64
CA PRO A 70 -7.81 -30.10 -7.91
C PRO A 70 -6.64 -30.59 -8.75
N LYS A 71 -6.94 -31.04 -9.98
CA LYS A 71 -5.93 -31.51 -10.92
C LYS A 71 -5.36 -30.30 -11.65
N TRP A 72 -4.14 -29.93 -11.29
CA TRP A 72 -3.37 -28.93 -12.02
C TRP A 72 -3.23 -29.33 -13.49
N THR A 73 -3.74 -28.50 -14.40
CA THR A 73 -3.50 -28.68 -15.83
C THR A 73 -2.76 -27.47 -16.38
N ASN A 74 -1.66 -27.71 -17.11
CA ASN A 74 -0.95 -26.66 -17.84
C ASN A 74 -1.71 -26.41 -19.15
N ARG A 75 -2.84 -25.72 -19.05
CA ARG A 75 -3.62 -25.24 -20.20
C ARG A 75 -3.42 -23.74 -20.32
N THR A 76 -3.17 -23.27 -21.54
CA THR A 76 -3.22 -21.85 -21.83
C THR A 76 -4.66 -21.37 -21.62
N PRO A 77 -4.90 -20.38 -20.74
CA PRO A 77 -6.23 -19.84 -20.54
C PRO A 77 -6.76 -19.29 -21.87
N LYS A 78 -7.95 -19.73 -22.27
CA LYS A 78 -8.64 -19.13 -23.42
C LYS A 78 -9.34 -17.86 -22.93
N ILE A 79 -8.60 -16.76 -22.92
CA ILE A 79 -9.17 -15.46 -22.60
C ILE A 79 -10.04 -15.05 -23.79
N SER A 80 -11.35 -15.26 -23.65
CA SER A 80 -12.36 -14.65 -24.52
C SER A 80 -12.17 -13.13 -24.49
N SER A 81 -12.12 -12.47 -25.64
CA SER A 81 -12.14 -11.01 -25.66
C SER A 81 -13.47 -10.55 -25.08
N ALA A 82 -13.43 -9.93 -23.90
CA ALA A 82 -14.61 -9.42 -23.21
C ALA A 82 -15.51 -8.58 -24.15
N PRO A 83 -16.83 -8.50 -23.91
CA PRO A 83 -17.74 -7.77 -24.78
C PRO A 83 -17.32 -6.29 -24.86
N LYS A 84 -16.87 -5.84 -26.04
CA LYS A 84 -16.39 -4.46 -26.27
C LYS A 84 -17.41 -3.38 -25.87
N SER A 85 -18.69 -3.70 -25.84
CA SER A 85 -19.76 -2.75 -25.52
C SER A 85 -19.76 -2.29 -24.07
N PHE A 86 -19.31 -3.11 -23.12
CA PHE A 86 -19.29 -2.75 -21.69
C PHE A 86 -18.27 -1.63 -21.38
N TYR A 87 -17.23 -1.52 -22.21
CA TYR A 87 -16.15 -0.55 -22.01
C TYR A 87 -16.52 0.87 -22.49
N ASN A 88 -17.27 0.99 -23.58
CA ASN A 88 -17.46 2.29 -24.25
C ASN A 88 -18.34 3.27 -23.44
N GLU A 89 -19.45 2.79 -22.86
CA GLU A 89 -20.34 3.63 -22.06
C GLU A 89 -19.69 4.08 -20.75
N HIS A 90 -18.94 3.18 -20.09
CA HIS A 90 -18.21 3.50 -18.87
C HIS A 90 -17.01 4.43 -19.14
N HIS A 91 -16.36 4.28 -20.30
CA HIS A 91 -15.24 5.12 -20.67
C HIS A 91 -15.65 6.58 -20.90
N GLN A 92 -16.79 6.83 -21.56
CA GLN A 92 -17.28 8.19 -21.75
C GLN A 92 -17.64 8.83 -20.40
N LYS A 93 -18.33 8.10 -19.52
CA LYS A 93 -18.67 8.58 -18.18
C LYS A 93 -17.44 8.92 -17.34
N ILE A 94 -16.40 8.07 -17.36
CA ILE A 94 -15.13 8.38 -16.68
C ILE A 94 -14.48 9.61 -17.31
N THR A 95 -14.41 9.66 -18.64
CA THR A 95 -13.81 10.77 -19.38
C THR A 95 -14.50 12.09 -19.01
N ASP A 96 -15.82 12.13 -19.01
CA ASP A 96 -16.59 13.32 -18.62
C ASP A 96 -16.34 13.69 -17.15
N MET A 97 -16.19 12.68 -16.27
CA MET A 97 -15.92 12.89 -14.85
C MET A 97 -14.50 13.44 -14.58
N ILE A 98 -13.50 13.09 -15.39
CA ILE A 98 -12.10 13.52 -15.19
C ILE A 98 -11.72 14.72 -16.07
N SER A 99 -12.45 14.98 -17.16
CA SER A 99 -12.16 16.03 -18.11
C SER A 99 -12.21 17.40 -17.46
N GLY A 100 -11.19 18.22 -17.72
CA GLY A 100 -11.06 19.58 -17.19
C GLY A 100 -10.63 19.69 -15.72
N LYS A 101 -10.45 18.57 -14.99
CA LYS A 101 -9.95 18.59 -13.62
C LYS A 101 -8.43 18.73 -13.58
N SER A 102 -7.94 19.49 -12.62
CA SER A 102 -6.52 19.58 -12.30
C SER A 102 -6.01 18.27 -11.66
N PRO A 103 -4.69 18.02 -11.72
CA PRO A 103 -4.09 16.85 -11.06
C PRO A 103 -4.43 16.73 -9.57
N SER A 104 -4.52 17.86 -8.85
CA SER A 104 -4.92 17.89 -7.45
C SER A 104 -6.38 17.48 -7.23
N GLU A 105 -7.30 17.95 -8.07
CA GLU A 105 -8.72 17.58 -7.95
C GLU A 105 -8.95 16.10 -8.26
N LEU A 106 -8.22 15.57 -9.26
CA LEU A 106 -8.25 14.14 -9.56
C LEU A 106 -7.71 13.31 -8.39
N PHE A 107 -6.60 13.75 -7.79
CA PHE A 107 -6.06 13.09 -6.61
C PHE A 107 -7.07 13.11 -5.47
N GLU A 108 -7.64 14.27 -5.14
CA GLU A 108 -8.63 14.39 -4.07
C GLU A 108 -9.84 13.48 -4.29
N MET A 109 -10.35 13.40 -5.53
CA MET A 109 -11.47 12.51 -5.86
C MET A 109 -11.16 11.03 -5.60
N MET A 110 -9.91 10.60 -5.73
CA MET A 110 -9.51 9.22 -5.45
C MET A 110 -9.32 8.94 -3.95
N VAL A 111 -8.91 9.94 -3.17
CA VAL A 111 -8.48 9.73 -1.78
C VAL A 111 -9.41 10.36 -0.74
N GLU A 112 -10.48 11.05 -1.13
CA GLU A 112 -11.38 11.77 -0.22
C GLU A 112 -11.91 10.90 0.91
N ASN A 113 -12.49 9.74 0.57
CA ASN A 113 -13.00 8.79 1.56
C ASN A 113 -11.89 8.21 2.44
N MET A 114 -10.72 7.94 1.86
CA MET A 114 -9.56 7.43 2.59
C MET A 114 -9.05 8.46 3.61
N ILE A 115 -9.00 9.73 3.23
CA ILE A 115 -8.60 10.83 4.13
C ILE A 115 -9.59 10.96 5.30
N ALA A 116 -10.89 10.93 5.01
CA ALA A 116 -11.92 11.03 6.05
C ALA A 116 -11.79 9.90 7.08
N GLN A 117 -11.68 8.65 6.61
CA GLN A 117 -11.49 7.47 7.47
C GLN A 117 -10.18 7.53 8.26
N ALA A 118 -9.08 7.92 7.62
CA ALA A 118 -7.79 8.00 8.30
C ALA A 118 -7.81 9.03 9.44
N VAL A 119 -8.46 10.18 9.25
CA VAL A 119 -8.60 11.20 10.29
C VAL A 119 -9.47 10.71 11.44
N GLU A 120 -10.60 10.07 11.14
CA GLU A 120 -11.50 9.52 12.15
C GLU A 120 -10.80 8.48 13.03
N GLU A 121 -10.17 7.49 12.41
CA GLU A 121 -9.48 6.42 13.15
C GLU A 121 -8.23 6.93 13.87
N SER A 122 -7.51 7.92 13.32
CA SER A 122 -6.38 8.54 14.04
C SER A 122 -6.83 9.21 15.34
N ASN A 123 -7.94 9.94 15.32
CA ASN A 123 -8.48 10.61 16.50
C ASN A 123 -9.01 9.60 17.54
N LYS A 124 -9.68 8.55 17.07
CA LYS A 124 -10.15 7.46 17.93
C LYS A 124 -8.99 6.73 18.60
N TYR A 125 -7.93 6.42 17.85
CA TYR A 125 -6.71 5.84 18.39
C TYR A 125 -6.06 6.73 19.46
N ALA A 126 -5.95 8.04 19.22
CA ALA A 126 -5.41 8.96 20.21
C ALA A 126 -6.24 8.98 21.51
N GLY A 127 -7.57 8.94 21.39
CA GLY A 127 -8.45 8.81 22.56
C GLY A 127 -8.24 7.51 23.34
N GLN A 128 -7.99 6.39 22.65
CA GLN A 128 -7.64 5.10 23.28
C GLN A 128 -6.28 5.14 23.99
N GLN A 129 -5.33 5.95 23.49
CA GLN A 129 -4.03 6.19 24.10
C GLN A 129 -4.06 7.28 25.20
N ASN A 130 -5.25 7.62 25.71
CA ASN A 130 -5.47 8.63 26.75
C ASN A 130 -4.94 10.03 26.36
N ASN A 131 -4.84 10.31 25.05
CA ASN A 131 -4.41 11.60 24.52
C ASN A 131 -5.62 12.38 23.99
N HIS A 132 -6.40 12.93 24.91
CA HIS A 132 -7.63 13.67 24.58
C HIS A 132 -7.38 15.07 24.00
N ASP A 133 -6.17 15.59 24.15
CA ASP A 133 -5.77 16.89 23.58
C ASP A 133 -5.43 16.79 22.09
N PHE A 134 -5.25 15.56 21.57
CA PHE A 134 -4.99 15.33 20.16
C PHE A 134 -6.29 15.38 19.35
N CYS A 135 -6.32 16.28 18.36
CA CYS A 135 -7.40 16.38 17.39
C CYS A 135 -6.80 16.70 16.03
N GLN A 136 -6.68 15.68 15.19
CA GLN A 136 -6.23 15.80 13.81
C GLN A 136 -7.38 16.26 12.92
N LYS A 137 -7.12 17.28 12.09
CA LYS A 137 -8.07 17.79 11.10
C LYS A 137 -7.76 17.26 9.70
N ILE A 138 -8.77 17.23 8.84
CA ILE A 138 -8.61 16.87 7.41
C ILE A 138 -7.54 17.73 6.72
N VAL A 139 -7.51 19.04 7.00
CA VAL A 139 -6.52 19.96 6.41
C VAL A 139 -5.10 19.60 6.84
N GLU A 140 -4.90 19.25 8.11
CA GLU A 140 -3.59 18.85 8.65
C GLU A 140 -3.13 17.51 8.06
N PHE A 141 -4.06 16.58 7.85
CA PHE A 141 -3.76 15.31 7.18
C PHE A 141 -3.43 15.51 5.70
N LYS A 142 -4.14 16.40 4.98
CA LYS A 142 -3.78 16.80 3.62
C LYS A 142 -2.37 17.41 3.55
N GLN A 143 -2.01 18.26 4.51
CA GLN A 143 -0.65 18.81 4.61
C GLN A 143 0.38 17.70 4.85
N PHE A 144 0.09 16.73 5.71
CA PHE A 144 0.93 15.57 5.93
C PHE A 144 1.14 14.74 4.65
N LEU A 145 0.07 14.47 3.88
CA LEU A 145 0.18 13.80 2.57
C LEU A 145 1.05 14.61 1.59
N GLY A 146 0.89 15.94 1.57
CA GLY A 146 1.74 16.84 0.78
C GLY A 146 3.22 16.71 1.13
N ILE A 147 3.55 16.56 2.42
CA ILE A 147 4.92 16.32 2.88
C ILE A 147 5.42 14.94 2.41
N ILE A 148 4.59 13.90 2.39
CA ILE A 148 4.96 12.58 1.88
C ILE A 148 5.33 12.68 0.39
N PHE A 149 4.47 13.26 -0.44
CA PHE A 149 4.76 13.46 -1.87
C PHE A 149 6.04 14.26 -2.08
N TYR A 150 6.17 15.38 -1.37
CA TYR A 150 7.38 16.19 -1.44
C TYR A 150 8.63 15.39 -1.06
N SER A 151 8.57 14.58 -0.01
CA SER A 151 9.70 13.79 0.46
C SER A 151 10.12 12.66 -0.49
N GLY A 152 9.18 12.16 -1.31
CA GLY A 152 9.44 11.15 -2.34
C GLY A 152 10.09 11.74 -3.60
N HIS A 153 9.86 13.02 -3.89
CA HIS A 153 10.45 13.69 -5.06
C HIS A 153 11.68 14.52 -4.73
N HIS A 154 11.80 15.03 -3.51
CA HIS A 154 12.92 15.85 -3.08
C HIS A 154 14.03 14.97 -2.50
N ILE A 155 15.15 14.86 -3.23
CA ILE A 155 16.35 14.16 -2.81
C ILE A 155 17.03 14.98 -1.70
N SER A 156 16.98 14.46 -0.48
CA SER A 156 17.74 14.99 0.65
C SER A 156 18.93 14.07 0.92
N PRO A 157 20.15 14.59 1.14
CA PRO A 157 21.33 13.76 1.44
C PRO A 157 21.11 12.84 2.65
N ARG A 158 20.29 13.28 3.61
CA ARG A 158 19.80 12.48 4.74
C ARG A 158 18.38 12.88 5.08
N GLU A 159 17.56 11.90 5.45
CA GLU A 159 16.15 12.13 5.80
C GLU A 159 15.96 13.09 6.99
N LYS A 160 16.83 12.97 8.00
CA LYS A 160 16.78 13.80 9.22
C LYS A 160 16.92 15.30 8.92
N LEU A 161 17.59 15.66 7.82
CA LEU A 161 17.85 17.04 7.39
C LEU A 161 16.60 17.73 6.81
N ARG A 162 15.61 16.98 6.28
CA ARG A 162 14.42 17.59 5.62
C ARG A 162 13.67 18.57 6.52
N ARG A 163 13.66 18.32 7.82
CA ARG A 163 13.02 19.15 8.86
C ARG A 163 14.05 19.81 9.79
N GLU A 164 15.31 19.87 9.40
CA GLU A 164 16.33 20.57 10.17
C GLU A 164 16.15 22.08 10.07
N ASN A 165 16.57 22.80 11.12
CA ASN A 165 16.43 24.25 11.21
C ASN A 165 17.62 25.02 10.64
N ALA A 166 18.66 24.30 10.21
CA ALA A 166 19.85 24.91 9.63
C ALA A 166 19.52 25.51 8.26
N PRO A 167 19.98 26.74 7.98
CA PRO A 167 19.60 27.51 6.80
C PRO A 167 20.08 26.91 5.48
N ASP A 168 21.02 25.96 5.53
CA ASP A 168 21.69 25.32 4.40
C ASP A 168 21.17 23.89 4.09
N THR A 169 20.34 23.32 4.96
CA THR A 169 19.95 21.89 4.90
C THR A 169 18.45 21.65 5.07
N GLY A 170 17.72 22.56 5.73
CA GLY A 170 16.28 22.44 5.96
C GLY A 170 15.41 22.89 4.79
N THR A 171 14.34 22.16 4.50
CA THR A 171 13.30 22.62 3.55
C THR A 171 12.27 23.49 4.27
N THR A 172 12.29 24.80 3.98
CA THR A 172 11.38 25.79 4.58
C THR A 172 9.90 25.42 4.38
N LEU A 173 9.57 24.83 3.23
CA LEU A 173 8.24 24.33 2.90
C LEU A 173 7.72 23.30 3.91
N VAL A 174 8.51 22.27 4.23
CA VAL A 174 8.09 21.22 5.18
C VAL A 174 7.96 21.80 6.59
N ARG A 175 8.89 22.66 6.99
CA ARG A 175 8.89 23.32 8.30
C ARG A 175 7.66 24.20 8.50
N GLN A 176 7.30 24.98 7.49
CA GLN A 176 6.13 25.87 7.54
C GLN A 176 4.82 25.08 7.49
N ALA A 177 4.78 23.98 6.74
CA ALA A 177 3.58 23.16 6.61
C ALA A 177 3.23 22.41 7.91
N MET A 178 4.21 21.84 8.62
CA MET A 178 3.96 21.13 9.88
C MET A 178 5.19 21.19 10.81
N PRO A 179 5.15 21.98 11.91
CA PRO A 179 6.28 22.12 12.83
C PRO A 179 6.51 20.84 13.64
N ARG A 180 7.78 20.58 14.02
CA ARG A 180 8.09 19.56 15.03
C ARG A 180 7.64 20.08 16.40
N LYS A 181 6.92 19.24 17.14
CA LYS A 181 6.70 19.41 18.58
C LYS A 181 7.94 18.99 19.34
#